data_AF-A0A125W838-F1
#
_entry.id   AF-A0A125W838-F1
#
_cell.length_a   1.000
_cell.length_b   1.000
_cell.length_c   1.000
_cell.angle_alpha   90.00
_cell.angle_beta   90.00
_cell.angle_gamma   90.00
#
_symmetry.space_group_name_H-M   'P 1'
#
loop_
_entity.id
_entity.type
_entity.pdbx_description
1 polymer ?
#
loop_
_entity_poly.entity_id
_entity_poly.type
_entity_poly.pdbx_seq_one_letter_code
_entity_poly.pdbx_strand_id
1 'polypeptide(L)'
;MVAFIIYWAAIIACIAWGVLSIWFSVFYLSRKENGNLWAFAFFNVIAIIALAIVLLVYKTWDFGILTYSSLIYTILASLGVLTVLQAILGREPKAVKA
;
A
#
# COMPACT_ATOMS: atom_id res chain seq x y z
N MET A 1 6.12 -25.57 4.98
CA MET A 1 6.45 -24.50 5.95
C MET A 1 6.89 -23.19 5.28
N VAL A 2 7.76 -23.23 4.27
CA VAL A 2 8.24 -22.02 3.58
C VAL A 2 7.11 -21.18 2.95
N ALA A 3 6.18 -21.80 2.22
CA ALA A 3 5.05 -21.09 1.61
C ALA A 3 4.17 -20.37 2.64
N PHE A 4 3.88 -21.01 3.78
CA PHE A 4 3.17 -20.37 4.88
C PHE A 4 3.89 -19.11 5.40
N ILE A 5 5.21 -19.19 5.59
CA ILE A 5 6.02 -18.05 6.05
C ILE A 5 5.99 -16.92 5.03
N ILE A 6 6.17 -17.22 3.75
CA ILE A 6 6.15 -16.21 2.67
C ILE A 6 4.78 -15.51 2.60
N TYR A 7 3.70 -16.28 2.66
CA TYR A 7 2.32 -15.74 2.64
C TYR A 7 2.10 -14.73 3.78
N TRP A 8 2.41 -15.11 5.02
CA TRP A 8 2.21 -14.23 6.17
C TRP A 8 3.21 -13.08 6.24
N ALA A 9 4.46 -13.30 5.83
CA ALA A 9 5.47 -12.24 5.76
C ALA A 9 5.04 -11.14 4.79
N ALA A 10 4.49 -11.49 3.61
CA ALA A 10 3.99 -10.52 2.65
C ALA A 10 2.82 -9.69 3.23
N ILE A 11 1.88 -10.34 3.92
CA ILE A 11 0.75 -9.68 4.58
C ILE A 11 1.24 -8.70 5.66
N ILE A 12 2.09 -9.17 6.58
CA ILE A 12 2.58 -8.36 7.70
C ILE A 12 3.42 -7.19 7.18
N ALA A 13 4.27 -7.42 6.18
CA ALA A 13 5.04 -6.36 5.54
C ALA A 13 4.14 -5.28 4.92
N CYS A 14 3.06 -5.67 4.23
CA CYS A 14 2.12 -4.71 3.65
C CYS A 14 1.32 -3.95 4.71
N ILE A 15 0.98 -4.58 5.84
CA ILE A 15 0.32 -3.92 6.97
C ILE A 15 1.28 -2.90 7.60
N ALA A 16 2.52 -3.30 7.91
CA ALA A 16 3.54 -2.42 8.47
C ALA A 16 3.82 -1.24 7.53
N TRP A 17 3.94 -1.51 6.23
CA TRP A 17 4.06 -0.48 5.20
C TRP A 17 2.86 0.48 5.20
N GLY A 18 1.62 -0.04 5.23
CA GLY A 18 0.42 0.78 5.27
C GLY A 18 0.38 1.72 6.47
N VAL A 19 0.76 1.24 7.66
CA VAL A 19 0.86 2.06 8.89
C VAL A 19 1.91 3.17 8.72
N LEU A 20 3.10 2.86 8.22
CA LEU A 20 4.15 3.84 7.97
C LEU A 20 3.72 4.87 6.92
N SER A 21 3.09 4.42 5.84
CA SER A 21 2.59 5.27 4.76
C SER A 21 1.56 6.27 5.28
N ILE A 22 0.64 5.85 6.15
CA ILE A 22 -0.33 6.74 6.83
C ILE A 22 0.40 7.73 7.75
N TRP A 23 1.29 7.25 8.60
CA TRP A 23 2.03 8.08 9.56
C TRP A 23 2.80 9.21 8.85
N PHE A 24 3.59 8.87 7.83
CA PHE A 24 4.33 9.85 7.05
C PHE A 24 3.39 10.80 6.29
N SER A 25 2.24 10.31 5.82
CA SER A 25 1.26 11.19 5.18
C SER A 25 0.79 12.29 6.12
N VAL A 26 0.43 11.93 7.35
CA VAL A 26 0.03 12.90 8.39
C VAL A 26 1.19 13.83 8.75
N PHE A 27 2.41 13.30 8.86
CA PHE A 27 3.61 14.08 9.16
C PHE A 27 3.89 15.16 8.11
N TYR A 28 3.81 14.83 6.81
CA TYR A 28 4.07 15.78 5.73
C TYR A 28 2.93 16.79 5.54
N LEU A 29 1.68 16.34 5.67
CA LEU A 29 0.52 17.24 5.65
C LEU A 29 0.56 18.28 6.76
N SER A 30 0.93 17.88 7.98
CA SER A 30 1.02 18.82 9.11
C SER A 30 2.14 19.85 8.95
N ARG A 31 3.16 19.57 8.14
CA ARG A 31 4.26 20.50 7.80
C ARG A 31 4.04 21.27 6.50
N LYS A 32 2.93 21.05 5.80
CA LYS A 32 2.64 21.61 4.47
C LYS A 32 3.67 21.20 3.39
N GLU A 33 4.33 20.06 3.59
CA GLU A 33 5.29 19.47 2.64
C GLU A 33 4.59 18.46 1.72
N ASN A 34 3.47 18.88 1.13
CA ASN A 34 2.53 17.99 0.47
C ASN A 34 3.13 17.24 -0.73
N GLY A 35 4.08 17.85 -1.47
CA GLY A 35 4.72 17.23 -2.62
C GLY A 35 5.33 15.86 -2.32
N ASN A 36 5.78 15.63 -1.08
CA ASN A 36 6.37 14.36 -0.65
C ASN A 36 5.36 13.19 -0.63
N LEU A 37 4.05 13.47 -0.60
CA LEU A 37 2.99 12.45 -0.61
C LEU A 37 2.99 11.62 -1.91
N TRP A 38 3.49 12.18 -3.02
CA TRP A 38 3.61 11.45 -4.29
C TRP A 38 4.51 10.22 -4.19
N ALA A 39 5.58 10.30 -3.40
CA ALA A 39 6.48 9.17 -3.19
C ALA A 39 5.74 8.01 -2.49
N PHE A 40 4.93 8.32 -1.47
CA PHE A 40 4.14 7.30 -0.77
C PHE A 40 3.04 6.72 -1.63
N ALA A 41 2.39 7.53 -2.46
CA ALA A 41 1.42 7.04 -3.45
C ALA A 41 2.08 6.04 -4.41
N PHE A 42 3.26 6.36 -4.92
CA PHE A 42 4.03 5.48 -5.79
C PHE A 42 4.41 4.16 -5.10
N PHE A 43 4.95 4.21 -3.88
CA PHE A 43 5.30 3.00 -3.14
C PHE A 43 4.08 2.16 -2.74
N ASN A 44 2.93 2.78 -2.46
CA ASN A 44 1.68 2.05 -2.25
C ASN A 44 1.26 1.27 -3.49
N VAL A 45 1.42 1.82 -4.70
CA VAL A 45 1.17 1.08 -5.95
C VAL A 45 2.07 -0.14 -6.08
N ILE A 46 3.36 0.00 -5.76
CA ILE A 46 4.31 -1.13 -5.77
C ILE A 46 3.86 -2.20 -4.76
N ALA A 47 3.49 -1.81 -3.55
CA ALA A 47 3.01 -2.73 -2.53
C ALA A 47 1.72 -3.46 -2.97
N ILE A 48 0.78 -2.75 -3.61
CA ILE A 48 -0.44 -3.34 -4.18
C ILE A 48 -0.09 -4.39 -5.23
N ILE A 49 0.80 -4.07 -6.17
CA ILE A 49 1.21 -5.00 -7.23
C ILE A 49 1.86 -6.24 -6.62
N ALA A 50 2.80 -6.06 -5.68
CA ALA A 50 3.48 -7.17 -5.01
C ALA A 50 2.48 -8.08 -4.29
N LEU A 51 1.56 -7.51 -3.51
CA LEU A 51 0.56 -8.27 -2.77
C LEU A 51 -0.47 -8.95 -3.70
N ALA A 52 -0.83 -8.32 -4.82
CA ALA A 52 -1.70 -8.91 -5.83
C ALA A 52 -1.04 -10.12 -6.53
N ILE A 53 0.27 -10.06 -6.80
CA ILE A 53 1.02 -11.21 -7.32
C ILE A 53 1.03 -12.35 -6.30
N VAL A 54 1.27 -12.05 -5.01
CA VAL A 54 1.17 -13.06 -3.94
C VAL A 54 -0.23 -13.69 -3.93
N LEU A 55 -1.28 -12.88 -3.96
CA LEU A 55 -2.65 -13.41 -4.02
C LEU A 55 -2.86 -14.34 -5.23
N LEU A 56 -2.42 -13.93 -6.41
CA LEU A 56 -2.56 -14.71 -7.64
C LEU A 56 -1.86 -16.07 -7.53
N VAL A 57 -0.60 -16.07 -7.09
CA VAL A 57 0.20 -17.30 -6.94
C VAL A 57 -0.46 -18.24 -5.93
N TYR A 58 -0.86 -17.75 -4.76
CA TYR A 58 -1.47 -18.58 -3.72
C TYR A 58 -2.91 -19.03 -4.02
N LYS A 59 -3.62 -18.38 -4.95
CA LYS A 59 -4.92 -18.86 -5.46
C LYS A 59 -4.79 -19.87 -6.59
N THR A 60 -3.69 -19.83 -7.35
CA THR A 60 -3.53 -20.66 -8.56
C THR A 60 -2.72 -21.91 -8.31
N TRP A 61 -1.77 -21.90 -7.37
CA TRP A 61 -0.93 -23.04 -7.06
C TRP A 61 -1.40 -23.71 -5.77
N ASP A 62 -1.33 -25.04 -5.74
CA ASP A 62 -1.68 -25.80 -4.55
C ASP A 62 -0.50 -25.86 -3.58
N PHE A 63 -0.56 -25.02 -2.55
CA PHE A 63 0.39 -25.01 -1.45
C PHE A 63 -0.12 -25.73 -0.19
N GLY A 64 -1.35 -26.25 -0.21
CA GLY A 64 -1.96 -26.90 0.96
C GLY A 64 -2.12 -26.01 2.19
N ILE A 65 -2.29 -24.68 2.03
CA ILE A 65 -2.48 -23.73 3.14
C ILE A 65 -3.85 -23.07 3.10
N LEU A 66 -4.40 -22.75 4.27
CA LEU A 66 -5.63 -21.97 4.38
C LEU A 66 -5.33 -20.49 4.04
N THR A 67 -5.84 -20.04 2.89
CA THR A 67 -5.65 -18.65 2.43
C THR A 67 -6.76 -17.74 2.95
N TYR A 68 -6.39 -16.63 3.59
CA TYR A 68 -7.29 -15.57 4.02
C TYR A 68 -7.41 -14.48 2.94
N SER A 69 -8.07 -14.81 1.83
CA SER A 69 -8.20 -13.90 0.68
C SER A 69 -8.88 -12.58 1.04
N SER A 70 -9.86 -12.59 1.95
CA SER A 70 -10.56 -11.39 2.42
C SER A 70 -9.60 -10.38 3.06
N LEU A 71 -8.65 -10.84 3.87
CA LEU A 71 -7.63 -9.97 4.48
C LEU A 71 -6.77 -9.29 3.42
N ILE A 72 -6.30 -10.06 2.43
CA ILE A 72 -5.51 -9.50 1.33
C ILE A 72 -6.32 -8.48 0.54
N TYR A 73 -7.57 -8.77 0.19
CA TYR A 73 -8.44 -7.81 -0.50
C TYR A 73 -8.66 -6.53 0.30
N THR A 74 -8.83 -6.62 1.62
CA THR A 74 -8.93 -5.44 2.48
C THR A 74 -7.66 -4.60 2.42
N ILE A 75 -6.47 -5.22 2.53
CA ILE A 75 -5.19 -4.49 2.45
C ILE A 75 -5.03 -3.81 1.08
N LEU A 76 -5.33 -4.52 -0.01
CA LEU A 76 -5.27 -3.97 -1.36
C LEU A 76 -6.20 -2.75 -1.51
N ALA A 77 -7.44 -2.85 -1.02
CA ALA A 77 -8.39 -1.75 -1.04
C ALA A 77 -7.91 -0.57 -0.20
N SER A 78 -7.41 -0.81 1.02
CA SER A 78 -6.88 0.24 1.90
C SER A 78 -5.69 0.97 1.28
N LEU A 79 -4.72 0.24 0.72
CA LEU A 79 -3.57 0.85 0.04
C LEU A 79 -4.02 1.61 -1.23
N GLY A 80 -5.01 1.10 -1.95
CA GLY A 80 -5.58 1.76 -3.13
C GLY A 80 -6.23 3.10 -2.77
N VAL A 81 -7.07 3.12 -1.74
CA VAL A 81 -7.67 4.36 -1.21
C VAL A 81 -6.59 5.33 -0.75
N LEU A 82 -5.59 4.85 0.01
CA LEU A 82 -4.49 5.68 0.49
C LEU A 82 -3.68 6.30 -0.65
N THR A 83 -3.42 5.52 -1.71
CA THR A 83 -2.75 5.99 -2.94
C THR A 83 -3.51 7.14 -3.57
N VAL A 84 -4.83 7.00 -3.76
CA VAL A 84 -5.68 8.04 -4.35
C VAL A 84 -5.66 9.31 -3.49
N LEU A 85 -5.82 9.16 -2.17
CA LEU A 85 -5.77 10.29 -1.24
C LEU A 85 -4.42 11.01 -1.30
N GLN A 86 -3.31 10.28 -1.25
CA GLN A 86 -1.97 10.85 -1.33
C GLN A 86 -1.70 11.54 -2.68
N ALA A 87 -2.19 10.98 -3.78
CA ALA A 87 -2.07 11.61 -5.10
C ALA A 87 -2.88 12.91 -5.22
N ILE A 88 -4.05 12.99 -4.58
CA ILE A 88 -4.87 14.21 -4.55
C ILE A 88 -4.23 15.25 -3.63
N LEU A 89 -3.90 14.86 -2.40
CA LEU A 89 -3.36 15.75 -1.37
C LEU A 89 -1.93 16.20 -1.67
N GLY A 90 -1.16 15.39 -2.41
CA GLY A 90 0.19 15.70 -2.84
C GLY A 90 0.28 16.65 -4.03
N ARG A 91 -0.85 17.06 -4.61
CA ARG A 91 -0.86 18.15 -5.59
C ARG A 91 -0.56 19.46 -4.89
N GLU A 92 0.59 20.06 -5.18
CA GLU A 92 0.84 21.44 -4.77
C GLU A 92 -0.07 22.39 -5.56
N PRO A 93 -0.61 23.45 -4.92
CA PRO A 93 -1.32 24.49 -5.64
C PRO A 93 -0.35 25.14 -6.63
N LYS A 94 -0.69 25.11 -7.93
CA LYS A 94 0.09 25.84 -8.94
C LYS A 94 0.10 27.32 -8.54
N ALA A 95 1.30 27.90 -8.40
CA ALA A 95 1.43 29.33 -8.23
C ALA A 95 0.70 30.02 -9.39
N VAL A 96 -0.32 30.81 -9.06
CA VAL A 96 -0.94 31.71 -10.02
C VAL A 96 0.15 32.72 -10.37
N LYS A 97 0.69 32.64 -11.59
CA LYS A 97 1.57 33.69 -12.10
C LYS A 97 0.76 34.99 -12.08
N ALA A 98 1.21 35.95 -11.28
CA ALA A 98 0.68 37.31 -11.23
C ALA A 98 0.94 38.02 -12.57
#